data_AF-A0A2V5VCX3-F1
#
_entry.id   AF-A0A2V5VCX3-F1
#
_cell.length_a   1.000
_cell.length_b   1.000
_cell.length_c   1.000
_cell.angle_alpha   90.00
_cell.angle_beta   90.00
_cell.angle_gamma   90.00
#
_symmetry.space_group_name_H-M   'P 1'
#
loop_
_entity.id
_entity.type
_entity.pdbx_description
1 polymer ?
#
loop_
_entity_poly.entity_id
_entity_poly.type
_entity_poly.pdbx_seq_one_letter_code
_entity_poly.pdbx_strand_id
1 'polypeptide(L)'
;MCFLCSCHVYRSHVEYSDLNVQTTAEPADHPRKLRLKGIIVGGVLVPKQFESHIEGETLLIELVATFAMRGDTNGFNVTFDIPDSVSAARFGRKRELIWSRAPQTSNQTLQPTADRRTERLKDEL
;
A
#
# COMPACT_ATOMS: atom_id res chain seq x y z
N MET A 1 7.95 37.71 31.43
CA MET A 1 7.12 37.56 30.21
C MET A 1 7.43 36.20 29.60
N CYS A 2 6.48 35.27 29.62
CA CYS A 2 6.59 33.99 28.92
C CYS A 2 5.67 34.05 27.70
N PHE A 3 6.19 34.58 26.59
CA PHE A 3 5.56 34.48 25.28
C PHE A 3 6.44 33.56 24.44
N LEU A 4 5.84 32.65 23.67
CA LEU A 4 6.45 31.62 22.81
C LEU A 4 6.56 30.21 23.43
N CYS A 5 5.42 29.67 23.89
CA CYS A 5 5.19 28.23 23.85
C CYS A 5 4.08 27.94 22.84
N SER A 6 4.29 28.35 21.58
CA SER A 6 3.41 27.98 20.46
C SER A 6 3.78 26.59 19.96
N CYS A 7 3.61 25.58 20.82
CA CYS A 7 3.73 24.16 20.46
C CYS A 7 2.44 23.65 19.81
N HIS A 8 1.61 24.53 19.24
CA HIS A 8 0.47 24.13 18.42
C HIS A 8 1.01 23.67 17.07
N VAL A 9 1.46 22.42 17.04
CA VAL A 9 1.65 21.69 15.78
C VAL A 9 0.25 21.56 15.18
N TYR A 10 -0.09 22.46 14.26
CA TYR A 10 -1.29 22.33 13.46
C TYR A 10 -1.18 21.03 12.67
N ARG A 11 -1.91 20.00 13.10
CA ARG A 11 -1.99 18.70 12.44
C ARG A 11 -3.16 18.73 11.48
N SER A 12 -2.87 18.80 10.18
CA SER A 12 -3.88 18.53 9.16
C SER A 12 -3.73 17.08 8.73
N HIS A 13 -4.85 16.36 8.67
CA HIS A 13 -4.90 15.08 7.98
C HIS A 13 -5.03 15.37 6.48
N VAL A 14 -4.22 14.69 5.69
CA VAL A 14 -4.20 14.81 4.23
C VAL A 14 -4.96 13.63 3.65
N GLU A 15 -5.88 13.87 2.72
CA GLU A 15 -6.56 12.79 2.00
C GLU A 15 -5.76 12.44 0.73
N TYR A 16 -5.96 11.22 0.20
CA TYR A 16 -5.20 10.77 -0.96
C TYR A 16 -5.45 11.66 -2.20
N SER A 17 -6.66 12.21 -2.32
CA SER A 17 -7.04 13.19 -3.36
C SER A 17 -6.23 14.49 -3.33
N ASP A 18 -5.61 14.82 -2.20
CA ASP A 18 -4.80 16.03 -2.03
C ASP A 18 -3.33 15.79 -2.45
N LEU A 19 -3.01 14.58 -2.92
CA LEU A 19 -1.67 14.14 -3.26
C LEU A 19 -1.49 13.94 -4.76
N ASN A 20 -0.30 14.27 -5.26
CA ASN A 20 0.20 13.71 -6.51
C ASN A 20 1.27 12.67 -6.16
N VAL A 21 0.88 11.40 -6.14
CA VAL A 21 1.65 10.31 -5.54
C VAL A 21 1.79 9.11 -6.48
N GLN A 22 2.97 8.51 -6.43
CA GLN A 22 3.31 7.24 -7.06
C GLN A 22 3.43 6.17 -5.97
N THR A 23 2.76 5.05 -6.20
CA THR A 23 2.75 3.89 -5.30
C THR A 23 3.47 2.72 -5.98
N THR A 24 4.45 2.12 -5.30
CA THR A 24 5.21 0.97 -5.81
C THR A 24 5.31 -0.09 -4.75
N ALA A 25 5.02 -1.36 -5.10
CA ALA A 25 5.13 -2.49 -4.20
C ALA A 25 6.26 -3.42 -4.66
N GLU A 26 7.12 -3.85 -3.73
CA GLU A 26 8.32 -4.63 -4.02
C GLU A 26 8.49 -5.83 -3.07
N PRO A 27 8.91 -7.01 -3.58
CA PRO A 27 8.92 -7.42 -4.99
C PRO A 27 7.50 -7.59 -5.57
N ALA A 28 7.34 -7.61 -6.89
CA ALA A 28 6.00 -7.64 -7.53
C ALA A 28 5.19 -8.89 -7.16
N ASP A 29 5.83 -10.06 -7.04
CA ASP A 29 5.14 -11.34 -6.83
C ASP A 29 4.77 -11.62 -5.37
N HIS A 30 5.60 -11.17 -4.43
CA HIS A 30 5.35 -11.29 -2.98
C HIS A 30 5.73 -9.98 -2.28
N PRO A 31 4.93 -8.91 -2.48
CA PRO A 31 5.27 -7.59 -2.01
C PRO A 31 5.37 -7.56 -0.50
N ARG A 32 6.56 -7.21 -0.02
CA ARG A 32 6.87 -7.01 1.40
C ARG A 32 7.06 -5.55 1.75
N LYS A 33 7.17 -4.68 0.74
CA LYS A 33 7.38 -3.24 0.92
C LYS A 33 6.42 -2.46 0.05
N LEU A 34 5.78 -1.44 0.63
CA LEU A 34 4.98 -0.45 -0.08
C LEU A 34 5.70 0.90 -0.02
N ARG A 35 6.10 1.42 -1.16
CA ARG A 35 6.72 2.75 -1.29
C ARG A 35 5.70 3.76 -1.79
N LEU A 36 5.58 4.87 -1.08
CA LEU A 36 4.81 6.05 -1.47
C LEU A 36 5.77 7.22 -1.71
N LYS A 37 5.79 7.73 -2.94
CA LYS A 37 6.58 8.91 -3.32
C LYS A 37 5.68 9.94 -3.98
N GLY A 38 5.68 11.17 -3.50
CA GLY A 38 4.78 12.19 -4.03
C GLY A 38 4.99 13.57 -3.45
N ILE A 39 4.02 14.45 -3.73
CA ILE A 39 3.93 15.80 -3.18
C ILE A 39 2.51 16.06 -2.66
N ILE A 40 2.38 16.93 -1.66
CA ILE A 40 1.09 17.52 -1.27
C ILE A 40 0.77 18.67 -2.24
N VAL A 41 -0.43 18.63 -2.83
CA VAL A 41 -0.93 19.66 -3.76
C VAL A 41 -1.47 20.84 -2.95
N GLY A 42 -1.31 22.08 -3.46
CA GLY A 42 -1.86 23.28 -2.81
C GLY A 42 -0.87 24.08 -1.95
N GLY A 43 0.42 23.71 -1.90
CA GLY A 43 1.58 24.55 -1.54
C GLY A 43 1.68 25.06 -0.09
N VAL A 44 0.61 25.03 0.69
CA VAL A 44 0.56 25.58 2.05
C VAL A 44 0.96 24.55 3.10
N LEU A 45 0.83 23.26 2.80
CA LEU A 45 1.13 22.15 3.69
C LEU A 45 2.39 21.39 3.27
N VAL A 46 3.12 20.89 4.26
CA VAL A 46 4.31 20.05 4.07
C VAL A 46 4.21 18.78 4.91
N PRO A 47 4.64 17.62 4.38
CA PRO A 47 4.60 16.36 5.10
C PRO A 47 5.56 16.43 6.30
N LYS A 48 5.11 16.00 7.47
CA LYS A 48 5.98 15.88 8.66
C LYS A 48 6.16 14.45 9.12
N GLN A 49 5.09 13.66 9.13
CA GLN A 49 5.14 12.29 9.63
C GLN A 49 4.11 11.41 8.93
N PHE A 50 4.50 10.17 8.67
CA PHE A 50 3.55 9.10 8.34
C PHE A 50 3.28 8.26 9.59
N GLU A 51 2.02 7.89 9.75
CA GLU A 51 1.57 6.96 10.76
C GLU A 51 0.98 5.74 10.04
N SER A 52 1.21 4.56 10.60
CA SER A 52 0.61 3.34 10.07
C SER A 52 0.26 2.35 11.15
N HIS A 53 -0.88 1.68 11.00
CA HIS A 53 -1.33 0.61 11.87
C HIS A 53 -2.12 -0.44 11.09
N ILE A 54 -2.32 -1.61 11.68
CA ILE A 54 -3.00 -2.73 11.01
C ILE A 54 -4.34 -2.96 11.68
N GLU A 55 -5.41 -2.99 10.88
CA GLU A 55 -6.76 -3.35 11.29
C GLU A 55 -7.21 -4.58 10.48
N GLY A 56 -7.27 -5.75 11.12
CA GLY A 56 -7.51 -7.02 10.44
C GLY A 56 -6.40 -7.32 9.42
N GLU A 57 -6.78 -7.43 8.14
CA GLU A 57 -5.84 -7.63 7.02
C GLU A 57 -5.50 -6.33 6.27
N THR A 58 -5.86 -5.17 6.82
CA THR A 58 -5.63 -3.87 6.15
C THR A 58 -4.55 -3.07 6.85
N LEU A 59 -3.54 -2.62 6.11
CA LEU A 59 -2.59 -1.60 6.53
C LEU A 59 -3.22 -0.22 6.32
N LEU A 60 -3.39 0.53 7.39
CA LEU A 60 -3.89 1.90 7.36
C LEU A 60 -2.71 2.86 7.42
N ILE A 61 -2.72 3.85 6.54
CA ILE A 61 -1.65 4.84 6.41
C ILE A 61 -2.25 6.23 6.51
N GLU A 62 -1.68 7.07 7.35
CA GLU A 62 -2.05 8.46 7.48
C GLU A 62 -0.83 9.36 7.33
N LEU A 63 -1.06 10.57 6.81
CA LEU A 63 -0.03 11.61 6.68
C LEU A 63 -0.43 12.79 7.54
N VAL A 64 0.45 13.11 8.49
CA VAL A 64 0.40 14.34 9.28
C VAL A 64 1.21 15.42 8.55
N ALA A 65 0.53 16.50 8.20
CA ALA A 65 1.14 17.67 7.58
C ALA A 65 0.99 18.93 8.45
N THR A 66 1.90 19.88 8.26
CA THR A 66 1.88 21.21 8.93
C THR A 66 2.02 22.31 7.90
N PHE A 67 1.83 23.57 8.31
CA PHE A 67 2.15 24.72 7.46
C PHE A 67 3.62 24.74 7.04
N ALA A 68 3.85 25.10 5.78
CA ALA A 68 5.20 25.26 5.22
C ALA A 68 5.94 26.43 5.89
N MET A 69 7.17 26.20 6.31
CA MET A 69 8.12 27.26 6.66
C MET A 69 9.13 27.48 5.53
N ARG A 70 9.87 28.59 5.56
CA ARG A 70 10.87 28.92 4.53
C ARG A 70 11.89 27.78 4.41
N GLY A 71 11.95 27.17 3.23
CA GLY A 71 12.86 26.07 2.92
C GLY A 71 12.29 24.65 3.11
N ASP A 72 11.06 24.51 3.60
CA ASP A 72 10.41 23.20 3.69
C ASP A 72 10.04 22.67 2.28
N THR A 73 10.13 21.35 2.12
CA THR A 73 9.71 20.64 0.90
C THR A 73 8.33 20.02 1.10
N ASN A 74 7.43 20.18 0.14
CA ASN A 74 6.12 19.51 0.14
C ASN A 74 6.18 18.06 -0.37
N GLY A 75 7.36 17.57 -0.75
CA GLY A 75 7.58 16.21 -1.24
C GLY A 75 7.87 15.19 -0.13
N PHE A 76 7.53 13.93 -0.39
CA PHE A 76 7.82 12.81 0.49
C PHE A 76 8.22 11.57 -0.31
N ASN A 77 8.93 10.67 0.37
CA ASN A 77 9.32 9.36 -0.13
C ASN A 77 9.48 8.42 1.07
N VAL A 78 8.48 7.58 1.30
CA VAL A 78 8.39 6.71 2.48
C VAL A 78 8.15 5.26 2.04
N THR A 79 8.66 4.31 2.83
CA THR A 79 8.47 2.88 2.62
C THR A 79 7.88 2.26 3.87
N PHE A 80 6.85 1.44 3.71
CA PHE A 80 6.19 0.66 4.75
C PHE A 80 6.45 -0.82 4.51
N ASP A 81 6.67 -1.56 5.58
CA ASP A 81 6.68 -3.03 5.51
C ASP A 81 5.25 -3.56 5.45
N ILE A 82 5.02 -4.55 4.61
CA ILE A 82 3.73 -5.22 4.41
C ILE A 82 3.87 -6.65 4.97
N PRO A 83 3.29 -6.94 6.15
CA PRO A 83 3.24 -8.30 6.68
C PRO A 83 2.46 -9.25 5.76
N ASP A 84 2.73 -10.54 5.86
CA ASP A 84 2.04 -11.56 5.06
C ASP A 84 0.53 -11.60 5.34
N SER A 85 0.10 -11.18 6.54
CA SER A 85 -1.31 -11.08 6.94
C SER A 85 -2.06 -9.90 6.30
N VAL A 86 -1.35 -8.94 5.68
CA VAL A 86 -1.97 -7.78 5.06
C VAL A 86 -2.32 -8.08 3.60
N SER A 87 -3.60 -7.92 3.25
CA SER A 87 -4.13 -8.10 1.91
C SER A 87 -4.41 -6.77 1.19
N ALA A 88 -4.48 -5.65 1.92
CA ALA A 88 -4.70 -4.32 1.34
C ALA A 88 -4.04 -3.20 2.16
N ALA A 89 -3.76 -2.07 1.50
CA ALA A 89 -3.36 -0.83 2.15
C ALA A 89 -4.30 0.31 1.78
N ARG A 90 -4.70 1.10 2.78
CA ARG A 90 -5.61 2.24 2.61
C ARG A 90 -5.03 3.51 3.21
N PHE A 91 -5.36 4.64 2.62
CA PHE A 91 -4.82 5.94 2.98
C PHE A 91 -5.89 6.92 3.47
N GLY A 92 -5.51 7.77 4.44
CA GLY A 92 -6.31 8.90 4.89
C GLY A 92 -7.53 8.50 5.72
N ARG A 93 -8.34 9.50 6.11
CA ARG A 93 -9.55 9.24 6.92
C ARG A 93 -10.67 8.65 6.07
N LYS A 94 -10.70 8.94 4.76
CA LYS A 94 -11.63 8.32 3.81
C LYS A 94 -11.29 6.87 3.48
N ARG A 95 -10.14 6.36 3.95
CA ARG A 95 -9.70 4.97 3.78
C ARG A 95 -9.65 4.58 2.29
N GLU A 96 -9.07 5.45 1.47
CA GLU A 96 -8.95 5.22 0.03
C GLU A 96 -8.00 4.05 -0.26
N LEU A 97 -8.37 3.13 -1.15
CA LEU A 97 -7.54 1.97 -1.50
C LEU A 97 -6.36 2.41 -2.36
N ILE A 98 -5.14 2.19 -1.87
CA ILE A 98 -3.90 2.59 -2.56
C ILE A 98 -3.08 1.41 -3.04
N TRP A 99 -3.33 0.22 -2.47
CA TRP A 99 -2.69 -1.02 -2.86
C TRP A 99 -3.51 -2.22 -2.38
N SER A 100 -3.48 -3.31 -3.14
CA SER A 100 -4.03 -4.61 -2.74
C SER A 100 -3.14 -5.73 -3.26
N ARG A 101 -3.03 -6.81 -2.48
CA ARG A 101 -2.44 -8.05 -2.97
C ARG A 101 -3.34 -8.61 -4.07
N ALA A 102 -2.78 -8.93 -5.24
CA ALA A 102 -3.53 -9.63 -6.27
C ALA A 102 -4.08 -10.93 -5.67
N PRO A 103 -5.35 -11.31 -5.96
CA PRO A 103 -5.88 -12.58 -5.49
C PRO A 103 -4.95 -13.69 -5.95
N GLN A 104 -4.47 -14.51 -5.03
CA GLN A 104 -3.75 -15.72 -5.40
C GLN A 104 -4.75 -16.61 -6.14
N THR A 105 -4.70 -16.61 -7.47
CA THR A 105 -5.32 -17.66 -8.27
C THR A 105 -4.56 -18.92 -7.92
N SER A 106 -5.05 -19.65 -6.93
CA SER A 106 -4.61 -21.01 -6.64
C SER A 106 -4.97 -21.87 -7.84
N ASN A 107 -4.10 -21.90 -8.85
CA ASN A 107 -4.11 -22.90 -9.92
C ASN A 107 -3.68 -24.25 -9.31
N GLN A 108 -4.56 -24.86 -8.52
CA GLN A 108 -4.60 -26.30 -8.38
C GLN A 108 -5.36 -26.87 -9.58
N THR A 109 -4.74 -26.86 -10.76
CA THR A 109 -5.12 -27.82 -11.79
C THR A 109 -4.46 -29.12 -11.40
N LEU A 110 -5.25 -30.02 -10.81
CA LEU A 110 -4.91 -31.43 -10.64
C LEU A 110 -4.27 -31.95 -11.93
N GLN A 111 -3.02 -32.39 -11.84
CA GLN A 111 -2.43 -33.25 -12.86
C GLN A 111 -3.34 -34.48 -13.01
N PRO A 112 -3.87 -34.80 -14.20
CA PRO A 112 -4.33 -36.16 -14.43
C PRO A 112 -3.06 -37.02 -14.51
N THR A 113 -2.83 -37.80 -13.45
CA THR A 113 -1.91 -38.93 -13.48
C THR A 113 -2.28 -39.82 -14.66
N ALA A 114 -1.46 -39.78 -15.70
CA ALA A 114 -1.40 -40.85 -16.67
C ALA A 114 -0.88 -42.09 -15.96
N ASP A 115 -1.66 -43.19 -15.92
CA ASP A 115 -1.08 -44.49 -16.19
C ASP A 115 -2.10 -45.59 -16.54
N ARG A 116 -1.80 -46.25 -17.66
CA ARG A 116 -2.00 -47.68 -18.01
C ARG A 116 -3.37 -48.35 -17.80
N ARG A 117 -3.97 -48.75 -18.93
CA ARG A 117 -4.01 -50.19 -19.29
C ARG A 117 -4.28 -50.46 -20.77
N THR A 118 -3.38 -51.26 -21.34
CA THR A 118 -3.45 -51.95 -22.62
C THR A 118 -4.50 -53.05 -22.60
N GLU A 119 -5.37 -53.12 -23.62
CA GLU A 119 -6.07 -54.34 -24.06
C GLU A 119 -6.45 -54.12 -25.53
N ARG A 120 -5.66 -54.63 -26.48
CA ARG A 120 -5.77 -55.94 -27.15
C ARG A 120 -7.04 -56.10 -28.01
N LEU A 121 -6.76 -56.27 -29.30
CA LEU A 121 -7.48 -57.02 -30.33
C LEU A 121 -8.93 -56.65 -30.62
N LYS A 122 -9.19 -56.37 -31.90
CA LYS A 122 -10.12 -57.18 -32.71
C LYS A 122 -9.73 -57.07 -34.19
N ASP A 123 -9.16 -58.16 -34.69
CA ASP A 123 -9.38 -58.62 -36.06
C ASP A 123 -10.86 -59.04 -36.22
N GLU A 124 -11.28 -59.15 -37.48
CA GLU A 124 -12.55 -59.70 -38.01
C GLU A 124 -13.75 -58.74 -38.10
N LEU A 125 -13.91 -58.10 -39.27
CA LEU A 125 -14.89 -58.50 -40.32
C LEU A 125 -14.76 -57.63 -41.57
#